data_AF-A0A830FWU3-F1
#
_entry.id   AF-A0A830FWU3-F1
#
_cell.length_a   1.000
_cell.length_b   1.000
_cell.length_c   1.000
_cell.angle_alpha   90.00
_cell.angle_beta   90.00
_cell.angle_gamma   90.00
#
_symmetry.space_group_name_H-M   'P 1'
#
loop_
_entity.id
_entity.type
_entity.pdbx_description
1 polymer ?
#
loop_
_entity_poly.entity_id
_entity_poly.type
_entity_poly.pdbx_seq_one_letter_code
_entity_poly.pdbx_strand_id
1 'polypeptide(L)'
;MITVQGFLYSTDIESGRSDYFNIEGEADINPTGTPAMIGNHLYTPLYSGGIAALEFDKTVPKLAWENSLSRELTETFGVIEDDNRIHLADKDALITLS
;
A
#
# COMPACT_ATOMS: atom_id res chain seq x y z
N MET A 1 -2.87 -18.26 -12.00
CA MET A 1 -2.43 -17.24 -11.04
C MET A 1 -1.60 -16.24 -11.82
N ILE A 2 -2.13 -15.04 -12.09
CA ILE A 2 -1.39 -13.99 -12.80
C ILE A 2 -0.70 -13.18 -11.72
N THR A 3 0.62 -13.33 -11.58
CA THR A 3 1.42 -12.45 -10.73
C THR A 3 1.57 -11.15 -11.50
N VAL A 4 0.82 -10.11 -11.13
CA VAL A 4 1.10 -8.76 -11.61
C VAL A 4 2.37 -8.32 -10.90
N GLN A 5 3.49 -8.22 -11.63
CA GLN A 5 4.70 -7.59 -11.11
C GLN A 5 4.42 -6.09 -11.00
N GLY A 6 3.88 -5.66 -9.86
CA GLY A 6 3.67 -4.26 -9.54
C GLY A 6 5.01 -3.58 -9.27
N PHE A 7 5.22 -2.42 -9.88
CA PHE A 7 6.33 -1.53 -9.54
C PHE A 7 5.78 -0.36 -8.75
N LEU A 8 6.54 0.11 -7.77
CA LEU A 8 6.26 1.41 -7.15
C LEU A 8 6.89 2.50 -7.99
N TYR A 9 6.14 3.56 -8.19
CA TYR A 9 6.57 4.76 -8.89
C TYR A 9 6.42 5.93 -7.94
N SER A 10 7.48 6.72 -7.78
CA SER A 10 7.42 8.00 -7.06
C SER A 10 7.88 9.13 -7.96
N THR A 11 7.14 10.24 -7.93
CA THR A 11 7.55 11.50 -8.55
C THR A 11 7.78 12.54 -7.47
N ASP A 12 8.96 13.12 -7.45
CA ASP A 12 9.19 14.38 -6.76
C ASP A 12 8.51 15.49 -7.57
N ILE A 13 7.46 16.09 -7.00
CA ILE A 13 6.59 17.04 -7.70
C ILE A 13 7.34 18.35 -8.03
N GLU A 14 8.31 18.75 -7.20
CA GLU A 14 9.04 20.01 -7.39
C GLU A 14 10.07 19.92 -8.52
N SER A 15 10.83 18.82 -8.54
CA SER A 15 11.91 18.60 -9.50
C SER A 15 11.46 17.84 -10.76
N GLY A 16 10.30 17.18 -10.71
CA GLY A 16 9.82 16.26 -11.74
C GLY A 16 10.64 14.96 -11.82
N ARG A 17 11.59 14.75 -10.90
CA ARG A 17 12.38 13.51 -10.86
C ARG A 17 11.46 12.35 -10.53
N SER A 18 11.57 11.30 -11.31
CA SER A 18 10.86 10.05 -11.08
C SER A 18 11.83 8.94 -10.74
N ASP A 19 11.48 8.14 -9.74
CA ASP A 19 12.18 6.92 -9.37
C ASP A 19 11.21 5.73 -9.46
N TYR A 20 11.74 4.58 -9.88
CA TYR A 20 11.01 3.32 -9.98
C TYR A 20 11.65 2.31 -9.05
N PHE A 21 10.83 1.64 -8.26
CA PHE A 21 11.31 0.68 -7.28
C PHE A 21 10.71 -0.70 -7.55
N ASN A 22 11.61 -1.68 -7.57
CA ASN A 22 11.22 -3.05 -7.30
C ASN A 22 10.89 -3.17 -5.81
N ILE A 23 9.94 -4.03 -5.49
CA ILE A 23 9.63 -4.36 -4.10
C ILE A 23 10.42 -5.62 -3.75
N GLU A 24 11.11 -5.62 -2.61
CA GLU A 24 11.72 -6.84 -2.09
C GLU A 24 10.62 -7.70 -1.43
N GLY A 25 10.29 -8.82 -2.07
CA GLY A 25 9.26 -9.77 -1.62
C GLY A 25 8.11 -9.95 -2.61
N GLU A 26 7.18 -10.83 -2.29
CA GLU A 26 5.90 -10.96 -3.00
C GLU A 26 4.83 -10.23 -2.19
N ALA A 27 4.37 -9.08 -2.69
CA ALA A 27 3.25 -8.35 -2.12
C ALA A 27 2.16 -8.19 -3.18
N ASP A 28 0.95 -8.65 -2.87
CA ASP A 28 -0.22 -8.60 -3.75
C ASP A 28 -0.89 -7.23 -3.70
N ILE A 29 -0.17 -6.19 -4.15
CA ILE A 29 -0.61 -4.81 -4.03
C ILE A 29 -1.77 -4.51 -4.97
N ASN A 30 -2.81 -3.87 -4.45
CA ASN A 30 -3.92 -3.38 -5.26
C ASN A 30 -3.49 -2.10 -6.02
N PRO A 31 -3.40 -2.13 -7.36
CA PRO A 31 -2.90 -1.00 -8.15
C PRO A 31 -3.88 0.17 -8.24
N THR A 32 -5.15 -0.01 -7.86
CA THR A 32 -6.17 1.05 -7.93
C THR A 32 -6.42 1.71 -6.58
N GLY A 33 -5.94 1.12 -5.49
CA GLY A 33 -6.05 1.70 -4.16
C GLY A 33 -5.06 2.85 -3.97
N THR A 34 -5.50 3.93 -3.33
CA THR A 34 -4.60 5.06 -3.01
C THR A 34 -3.75 4.72 -1.78
N PRO A 35 -2.42 4.60 -1.90
CA PRO A 35 -1.57 4.34 -0.75
C PRO A 35 -1.36 5.61 0.08
N ALA A 36 -0.91 5.46 1.32
CA ALA A 36 -0.58 6.56 2.23
C ALA A 36 0.85 6.42 2.76
N MET A 37 1.60 7.52 2.78
CA MET A 37 2.93 7.58 3.39
C MET A 37 2.81 8.10 4.81
N ILE A 38 3.20 7.28 5.80
CA ILE A 38 3.18 7.65 7.22
C ILE A 38 4.54 7.30 7.83
N GLY A 39 5.28 8.32 8.25
CA GLY A 39 6.67 8.16 8.66
C GLY A 39 7.53 7.61 7.52
N ASN A 40 8.21 6.48 7.75
CA ASN A 40 9.03 5.79 6.74
C ASN A 40 8.31 4.60 6.09
N HIS A 41 6.98 4.51 6.22
CA HIS A 41 6.21 3.40 5.70
C HIS A 41 5.19 3.87 4.66
N LEU A 42 5.18 3.20 3.51
CA LEU A 42 4.11 3.27 2.52
C LEU A 42 3.08 2.19 2.86
N TYR A 43 1.91 2.62 3.29
CA TYR A 43 0.77 1.74 3.52
C TYR A 43 -0.04 1.63 2.25
N THR A 44 -0.30 0.41 1.80
CA THR A 44 -0.97 0.14 0.54
C THR A 44 -2.03 -0.95 0.68
N PRO A 45 -3.20 -0.82 0.04
CA PRO A 45 -4.17 -1.90 -0.01
C PRO A 45 -3.65 -3.12 -0.75
N LEU A 46 -4.11 -4.31 -0.35
CA LEU A 46 -3.85 -5.57 -1.03
C LEU A 46 -5.03 -5.94 -1.96
N TYR A 47 -4.76 -6.59 -3.09
CA TYR A 47 -5.78 -7.05 -4.03
C TYR A 47 -6.65 -8.14 -3.41
N SER A 48 -6.03 -9.09 -2.71
CA SER A 48 -6.67 -10.10 -1.86
C SER A 48 -7.43 -9.55 -0.66
N GLY A 49 -7.30 -8.25 -0.37
CA GLY A 49 -7.97 -7.58 0.74
C GLY A 49 -7.10 -7.49 1.99
N GLY A 50 -7.09 -6.31 2.60
CA GLY A 50 -6.22 -5.95 3.72
C GLY A 50 -5.20 -4.90 3.34
N ILE A 51 -4.11 -4.83 4.11
CA ILE A 51 -3.09 -3.79 3.96
C ILE A 51 -1.69 -4.40 4.04
N ALA A 52 -0.75 -3.80 3.31
CA ALA A 52 0.68 -3.98 3.52
C ALA A 52 1.32 -2.65 3.92
N ALA A 53 2.34 -2.74 4.78
CA ALA A 53 3.27 -1.66 5.07
C ALA A 53 4.61 -1.99 4.43
N LEU A 54 5.06 -1.11 3.53
CA LEU A 54 6.37 -1.19 2.91
C LEU A 54 7.28 -0.18 3.59
N GLU A 55 8.37 -0.65 4.20
CA GLU A 55 9.41 0.24 4.69
C GLU A 55 10.13 0.84 3.48
N PHE A 56 10.10 2.17 3.39
CA PHE A 56 10.64 2.90 2.27
C PHE A 56 12.02 3.43 2.64
N ASP A 57 13.07 2.68 2.34
CA ASP A 57 14.41 3.25 2.28
C ASP A 57 14.69 3.80 0.87
N LYS A 58 15.71 4.64 0.71
CA LYS A 58 16.01 5.33 -0.56
C LYS A 58 16.43 4.39 -1.70
N THR A 59 16.46 3.08 -1.50
CA THR A 59 17.04 2.11 -2.42
C THR A 59 16.05 1.07 -2.89
N VAL A 60 15.39 0.35 -1.98
CA VAL A 60 14.42 -0.70 -2.34
C VAL A 60 13.37 -0.80 -1.22
N PRO A 61 12.09 -0.50 -1.49
CA PRO A 61 11.03 -0.72 -0.52
C PRO A 61 10.92 -2.19 -0.16
N LYS A 62 10.85 -2.47 1.13
CA LYS A 62 10.77 -3.82 1.67
C LYS A 62 9.45 -4.03 2.39
N LEU A 63 8.84 -5.19 2.21
CA LEU A 63 7.67 -5.56 3.00
C LEU A 63 8.05 -5.65 4.49
N ALA A 64 7.54 -4.71 5.28
CA ALA A 64 7.76 -4.68 6.73
C ALA A 64 6.70 -5.51 7.45
N TRP A 65 5.46 -5.41 6.99
CA TRP A 65 4.30 -6.07 7.61
C TRP A 65 3.12 -6.15 6.64
N GLU A 66 2.27 -7.15 6.84
CA GLU A 66 1.00 -7.31 6.15
C GLU A 66 -0.10 -7.80 7.10
N ASN A 67 -1.35 -7.41 6.81
CA ASN A 67 -2.53 -7.93 7.47
C ASN A 67 -3.63 -8.15 6.44
N SER A 68 -3.83 -9.43 6.12
CA SER A 68 -4.88 -9.88 5.22
C SER A 68 -6.21 -9.96 5.96
N LEU A 69 -7.26 -9.46 5.32
CA LEU A 69 -8.62 -9.63 5.83
C LEU A 69 -9.16 -11.00 5.43
N SER A 70 -10.04 -11.57 6.24
CA SER A 70 -10.73 -12.82 5.91
C SER A 70 -11.80 -12.66 4.82
N ARG A 71 -11.86 -11.50 4.17
CA ARG A 71 -12.82 -11.17 3.11
C ARG A 71 -12.10 -10.39 2.01
N GLU A 72 -12.50 -10.64 0.77
CA GLU A 72 -12.10 -9.82 -0.36
C GLU A 72 -12.71 -8.42 -0.23
N LEU A 73 -11.93 -7.42 -0.64
CA LEU A 73 -12.42 -6.05 -0.79
C LEU A 73 -12.83 -5.88 -2.24
N THR A 74 -14.02 -5.32 -2.45
CA THR A 74 -14.60 -5.25 -3.80
C THR A 74 -14.22 -3.95 -4.50
N GLU A 75 -14.06 -2.86 -3.74
CA GLU A 75 -13.59 -1.57 -4.25
C GLU A 75 -12.83 -0.84 -3.14
N THR A 76 -11.52 -1.06 -3.07
CA THR A 76 -10.68 -0.36 -2.10
C THR A 76 -10.27 1.01 -2.64
N PHE A 77 -10.64 2.07 -1.91
CA PHE A 77 -10.33 3.43 -2.29
C PHE A 77 -8.93 3.86 -1.83
N GLY A 78 -8.51 3.42 -0.64
CA GLY A 78 -7.18 3.73 -0.15
C GLY A 78 -6.99 3.55 1.34
N VAL A 79 -5.87 4.09 1.82
CA VAL A 79 -5.48 4.08 3.23
C VAL A 79 -5.67 5.47 3.82
N ILE A 80 -6.21 5.54 5.03
CA ILE A 80 -6.43 6.77 5.79
C ILE A 80 -5.70 6.65 7.14
N GLU A 81 -4.96 7.68 7.51
CA GLU A 81 -4.42 7.83 8.87
C GLU A 81 -5.36 8.72 9.69
N ASP A 82 -5.72 8.29 10.90
CA ASP A 82 -6.48 9.08 11.88
C ASP A 82 -6.00 8.75 13.30
N ASP A 83 -5.62 9.76 14.09
CA ASP A 83 -5.17 9.60 15.49
C ASP A 83 -4.16 8.43 15.71
N ASN A 84 -3.10 8.35 14.90
CA ASN A 84 -2.10 7.26 14.89
C ASN A 84 -2.67 5.86 14.58
N ARG A 85 -3.84 5.77 13.95
CA ARG A 85 -4.42 4.52 13.47
C ARG A 85 -4.49 4.52 11.96
N ILE A 86 -4.31 3.32 11.42
CA ILE A 86 -4.38 3.09 9.98
C ILE A 86 -5.72 2.45 9.67
N HIS A 87 -6.41 3.07 8.73
CA HIS A 87 -7.70 2.64 8.24
C HIS A 87 -7.61 2.28 6.77
N LEU A 88 -8.33 1.23 6.40
CA LEU A 88 -8.56 0.87 5.02
C LEU A 88 -9.98 1.29 4.62
N ALA A 89 -10.08 2.16 3.63
CA ALA A 89 -11.34 2.62 3.09
C ALA A 89 -11.75 1.73 1.90
N ASP A 90 -12.86 1.01 2.08
CA ASP A 90 -13.55 0.23 1.06
C ASP A 90 -14.94 0.81 0.81
N LYS A 91 -15.57 0.51 -0.33
CA LYS A 91 -16.90 1.03 -0.68
C LYS A 91 -17.95 0.86 0.41
N ASP A 92 -17.87 -0.23 1.17
CA ASP A 92 -18.90 -0.59 2.16
C ASP A 92 -18.46 -0.33 3.61
N ALA A 93 -17.18 -0.03 3.85
CA ALA A 93 -16.65 0.04 5.21
C ALA A 93 -15.36 0.85 5.35
N LEU A 94 -15.19 1.44 6.53
CA LEU A 94 -13.89 1.87 7.04
C LEU A 94 -13.38 0.81 8.03
N ILE A 95 -12.26 0.19 7.72
CA ILE A 95 -11.70 -0.92 8.49
C ILE A 95 -10.50 -0.40 9.26
N THR A 96 -10.58 -0.37 10.59
CA THR A 96 -9.44 0.01 11.43
C THR A 96 -8.56 -1.21 11.63
N LEU A 97 -7.27 -1.07 11.37
CA LEU A 97 -6.29 -2.14 11.53
C LEU A 97 -5.45 -1.83 12.78
N SER A 98 -5.30 -2.83 13.65
CA SER A 98 -4.57 -2.76 14.92
C SER A 98 -3.47 -3.79 14.98
#